data_AF-A0A0J7XUA9-F1
#
_entry.id   AF-A0A0J7XUA9-F1
#
_cell.length_a   1.000
_cell.length_b   1.000
_cell.length_c   1.000
_cell.angle_alpha   90.00
_cell.angle_beta   90.00
_cell.angle_gamma   90.00
#
_symmetry.space_group_name_H-M   'P 1'
#
loop_
_entity.id
_entity.type
_entity.pdbx_description
1 polymer ?
#
loop_
_entity_poly.entity_id
_entity_poly.type
_entity_poly.pdbx_seq_one_letter_code
_entity_poly.pdbx_strand_id
1 'polypeptide(L)'
;MRPMLASACAALLCAAAPAFAAEPAASAAAAAPADPARLAAARQTVDYIFPLGTYARLMNGTMDKMMDSIMDSTMQMPVKDLAGISGVDTEKLGTASLAEIMAIYDPAYKERMRVSTRTMMAEMATLMTEFEPEIRDGLATAYAIRFDTAQLRDLNTFFATPTGKAYAAESYMIMMSPEVMTKMQAFMPKFMEMMPTIAEKVKAATAQMPPPRHYGDLSDTEKAKLAKVLGISRKELDKSEAAKAAQGE
;
A
#
# COMPACT_ATOMS: atom_id res chain seq x y z
N MET A 1 -81.56 -28.17 2.57
CA MET A 1 -81.52 -27.05 3.54
C MET A 1 -80.10 -26.96 4.10
N ARG A 2 -79.39 -25.85 3.91
CA ARG A 2 -78.21 -25.46 4.71
C ARG A 2 -78.72 -24.75 5.97
N PRO A 3 -78.07 -24.86 7.14
CA PRO A 3 -77.02 -23.89 7.51
C PRO A 3 -75.86 -24.50 8.37
N MET A 4 -74.60 -24.09 8.16
CA MET A 4 -73.80 -23.06 8.85
C MET A 4 -73.20 -23.42 10.24
N LEU A 5 -71.90 -23.10 10.34
CA LEU A 5 -71.14 -22.50 11.47
C LEU A 5 -70.74 -23.35 12.68
N ALA A 6 -69.40 -23.52 12.84
CA ALA A 6 -68.57 -22.86 13.86
C ALA A 6 -67.57 -23.77 14.62
N SER A 7 -66.32 -23.26 14.69
CA SER A 7 -65.33 -23.33 15.79
C SER A 7 -64.86 -24.68 16.38
N ALA A 8 -63.54 -24.91 16.40
CA ALA A 8 -62.67 -24.53 17.53
C ALA A 8 -61.29 -25.23 17.49
N CYS A 9 -60.29 -24.53 18.03
CA CYS A 9 -58.86 -24.83 18.12
C CYS A 9 -58.46 -26.03 19.01
N ALA A 10 -57.30 -26.64 18.71
CA ALA A 10 -56.27 -27.11 19.67
C ALA A 10 -55.03 -27.61 18.88
N ALA A 11 -53.93 -26.86 18.85
CA ALA A 11 -52.79 -26.93 19.79
C ALA A 11 -51.82 -28.11 19.50
N LEU A 12 -50.66 -27.80 18.91
CA LEU A 12 -49.44 -28.58 19.03
C LEU A 12 -48.26 -27.61 19.13
N LEU A 13 -47.70 -27.52 20.33
CA LEU A 13 -46.44 -26.85 20.62
C LEU A 13 -45.29 -27.66 20.00
N CYS A 14 -44.40 -26.99 19.28
CA CYS A 14 -43.00 -27.41 19.16
C CYS A 14 -42.08 -26.22 19.41
N ALA A 15 -40.98 -26.53 20.08
CA ALA A 15 -40.17 -25.67 20.90
C ALA A 15 -39.46 -24.54 20.14
N ALA A 16 -39.35 -23.39 20.80
CA ALA A 16 -38.43 -22.34 20.45
C ALA A 16 -36.99 -22.81 20.72
N ALA A 17 -36.19 -22.95 19.68
CA ALA A 17 -34.74 -22.80 19.77
C ALA A 17 -34.42 -21.37 19.32
N PRO A 18 -33.59 -20.60 20.04
CA PRO A 18 -33.09 -19.34 19.51
C PRO A 18 -32.09 -19.72 18.40
N ALA A 19 -32.55 -19.72 17.16
CA ALA A 19 -31.63 -19.60 16.04
C ALA A 19 -30.99 -18.23 16.21
N PHE A 20 -29.72 -18.21 16.64
CA PHE A 20 -28.85 -17.09 16.35
C PHE A 20 -28.94 -16.87 14.85
N ALA A 21 -29.70 -15.85 14.44
CA ALA A 21 -29.62 -15.31 13.11
C ALA A 21 -28.21 -14.76 12.99
N ALA A 22 -27.30 -15.60 12.48
CA ALA A 22 -26.11 -15.13 11.83
C ALA A 22 -26.62 -14.27 10.67
N GLU A 23 -26.66 -12.96 10.90
CA GLU A 23 -26.77 -11.99 9.83
C GLU A 23 -25.72 -12.41 8.80
N PRO A 24 -26.11 -12.76 7.56
CA PRO A 24 -25.11 -13.11 6.57
C PRO A 24 -24.24 -11.88 6.47
N ALA A 25 -22.98 -12.00 6.93
CA ALA A 25 -21.96 -11.00 6.74
C ALA A 25 -22.11 -10.58 5.29
N ALA A 26 -22.55 -9.33 5.10
CA ALA A 26 -22.87 -8.79 3.80
C ALA A 26 -21.64 -9.03 2.93
N SER A 27 -21.67 -10.11 2.16
CA SER A 27 -20.78 -10.33 1.04
C SER A 27 -20.87 -9.02 0.29
N ALA A 28 -19.73 -8.34 0.15
CA ALA A 28 -19.64 -7.04 -0.49
C ALA A 28 -20.37 -7.14 -1.82
N ALA A 29 -21.65 -6.79 -1.81
CA ALA A 29 -22.48 -6.78 -2.99
C ALA A 29 -21.77 -5.80 -3.89
N ALA A 30 -21.32 -6.26 -5.05
CA ALA A 30 -20.77 -5.38 -6.08
C ALA A 30 -21.73 -4.20 -6.17
N ALA A 31 -21.27 -3.02 -5.72
CA ALA A 31 -22.13 -1.87 -5.54
C ALA A 31 -22.82 -1.62 -6.89
N ALA A 32 -24.15 -1.56 -6.88
CA ALA A 32 -24.90 -1.25 -8.09
C ALA A 32 -24.30 0.03 -8.72
N PRO A 33 -24.12 0.07 -10.05
CA PRO A 33 -23.53 1.24 -10.71
C PRO A 33 -24.30 2.49 -10.28
N ALA A 34 -23.56 3.53 -9.87
CA ALA A 34 -24.17 4.75 -9.39
C ALA A 34 -25.10 5.35 -10.46
N ASP A 35 -26.25 5.87 -10.04
CA ASP A 35 -27.19 6.60 -10.89
C ASP A 35 -26.44 7.64 -11.76
N PRO A 36 -26.67 7.70 -13.09
CA PRO A 36 -26.01 8.67 -13.97
C PRO A 36 -26.03 10.12 -13.47
N ALA A 37 -27.11 10.56 -12.83
CA ALA A 37 -27.19 11.91 -12.27
C ALA A 37 -26.23 12.10 -11.09
N ARG A 38 -26.09 11.08 -10.24
CA ARG A 38 -25.13 11.08 -9.13
C ARG A 38 -23.69 11.04 -9.63
N LEU A 39 -23.41 10.26 -10.67
CA LEU A 39 -22.09 10.22 -11.30
C LEU A 39 -21.72 11.58 -11.91
N ALA A 40 -22.66 12.27 -12.55
CA ALA A 40 -22.43 13.62 -13.07
C ALA A 40 -22.11 14.63 -11.96
N ALA A 41 -22.85 14.61 -10.85
CA ALA A 41 -22.56 15.47 -9.70
C ALA A 41 -21.19 15.16 -9.07
N ALA A 42 -20.80 13.89 -9.01
CA ALA A 42 -19.49 13.46 -8.52
C ALA A 42 -18.34 13.90 -9.45
N ARG A 43 -18.53 13.86 -10.78
CA ARG A 43 -17.54 14.40 -11.74
C ARG A 43 -17.27 15.88 -11.48
N GLN A 44 -18.32 16.66 -11.25
CA GLN A 44 -18.17 18.07 -10.89
C GLN A 44 -17.40 18.24 -9.57
N THR A 45 -17.63 17.38 -8.57
CA THR A 45 -16.83 17.40 -7.34
C THR A 45 -15.35 17.11 -7.63
N VAL A 46 -15.08 16.11 -8.47
CA VAL A 46 -13.72 15.74 -8.90
C VAL A 46 -13.00 16.89 -9.60
N ASP A 47 -13.70 17.67 -10.43
CA ASP A 47 -13.12 18.82 -11.12
C ASP A 47 -12.53 19.88 -10.17
N TYR A 48 -13.06 19.97 -8.94
CA TYR A 48 -12.54 20.87 -7.91
C TYR A 48 -11.37 20.28 -7.13
N ILE A 49 -11.48 19.01 -6.71
CA ILE A 49 -10.48 18.35 -5.83
C ILE A 49 -9.26 17.85 -6.61
N PHE A 50 -9.46 17.47 -7.87
CA PHE A 50 -8.43 16.92 -8.75
C PHE A 50 -8.58 17.54 -10.15
N PRO A 51 -8.31 18.85 -10.29
CA PRO A 51 -8.39 19.53 -11.58
C PRO A 51 -7.46 18.91 -12.61
N LEU A 52 -7.74 19.14 -13.90
CA LEU A 52 -6.82 18.72 -14.97
C LEU A 52 -5.41 19.30 -14.77
N GLY A 53 -4.40 18.48 -15.02
CA GLY A 53 -2.98 18.80 -14.83
C GLY A 53 -2.53 18.73 -13.37
N THR A 54 -3.28 18.09 -12.48
CA THR A 54 -2.86 17.90 -11.09
C THR A 54 -1.60 17.04 -11.00
N TYR A 55 -1.46 16.01 -11.83
CA TYR A 55 -0.22 15.22 -11.85
C TYR A 55 0.96 16.02 -12.37
N ALA A 56 0.78 16.79 -13.45
CA ALA A 56 1.83 17.65 -13.97
C ALA A 56 2.31 18.66 -12.90
N ARG A 57 1.38 19.27 -12.15
CA ARG A 57 1.72 20.19 -11.03
C ARG A 57 2.44 19.48 -9.89
N LEU A 58 2.03 18.26 -9.54
CA LEU A 58 2.67 17.47 -8.48
C LEU A 58 4.11 17.08 -8.84
N MET A 59 4.33 16.65 -10.10
CA MET A 59 5.66 16.28 -10.57
C MET A 59 6.57 17.50 -10.72
N ASN A 60 6.01 18.68 -11.03
CA ASN A 60 6.80 19.89 -11.20
C ASN A 60 7.34 20.43 -9.86
N GLY A 61 8.66 20.47 -9.70
CA GLY A 61 9.37 21.27 -8.70
C GLY A 61 9.49 20.71 -7.27
N THR A 62 8.52 19.95 -6.77
CA THR A 62 8.57 19.37 -5.40
C THR A 62 9.22 17.98 -5.39
N MET A 63 8.85 17.14 -6.35
CA MET A 63 9.35 15.76 -6.45
C MET A 63 10.84 15.75 -6.83
N ASP A 64 11.25 16.59 -7.79
CA ASP A 64 12.63 16.69 -8.27
C ASP A 64 13.63 16.94 -7.14
N LYS A 65 13.37 17.97 -6.31
CA LYS A 65 14.27 18.34 -5.21
C LYS A 65 14.34 17.26 -4.13
N MET A 66 13.21 16.59 -3.87
CA MET A 66 13.17 15.51 -2.89
C MET A 66 13.97 14.30 -3.38
N MET A 67 13.80 13.92 -4.66
CA MET A 67 14.53 12.79 -5.25
C MET A 67 16.02 13.07 -5.35
N ASP A 68 16.42 14.28 -5.75
CA ASP A 68 17.82 14.71 -5.75
C ASP A 68 18.43 14.58 -4.34
N SER A 69 17.73 15.07 -3.31
CA SER A 69 18.19 14.97 -1.93
C SER A 69 18.31 13.53 -1.43
N ILE A 70 17.37 12.65 -1.78
CA ILE A 70 17.39 11.24 -1.38
C ILE A 70 18.53 10.50 -2.09
N MET A 71 18.70 10.74 -3.38
CA MET A 71 19.73 10.10 -4.19
C MET A 71 21.12 10.53 -3.72
N ASP A 72 21.33 11.82 -3.48
CA ASP A 72 22.58 12.33 -2.92
C ASP A 72 22.84 11.72 -1.53
N SER A 73 21.85 11.71 -0.64
CA SER A 73 21.99 11.11 0.70
C SER A 73 22.36 9.63 0.64
N THR A 74 21.79 8.87 -0.31
CA THR A 74 22.05 7.44 -0.46
C THR A 74 23.45 7.20 -1.02
N MET A 75 23.86 7.98 -2.03
CA MET A 75 25.16 7.83 -2.68
C MET A 75 26.33 8.20 -1.76
N GLN A 76 26.10 9.11 -0.81
CA GLN A 76 27.09 9.50 0.20
C GLN A 76 27.20 8.50 1.36
N MET A 77 26.29 7.51 1.45
CA MET A 77 26.36 6.50 2.50
C MET A 77 27.58 5.58 2.28
N PRO A 78 28.37 5.28 3.34
CA PRO A 78 29.43 4.28 3.27
C PRO A 78 28.88 2.90 2.88
N VAL A 79 29.59 2.17 2.02
CA VAL A 79 29.15 0.84 1.57
C VAL A 79 29.01 -0.15 2.73
N LYS A 80 29.89 -0.05 3.74
CA LYS A 80 29.77 -0.83 4.96
C LYS A 80 28.45 -0.59 5.70
N ASP A 81 27.94 0.64 5.72
CA ASP A 81 26.72 0.96 6.46
C ASP A 81 25.50 0.48 5.66
N LEU A 82 25.55 0.61 4.32
CA LEU A 82 24.52 0.05 3.43
C LEU A 82 24.47 -1.48 3.49
N ALA A 83 25.61 -2.17 3.49
CA ALA A 83 25.70 -3.63 3.60
C ALA A 83 25.23 -4.13 4.97
N GLY A 84 25.50 -3.40 6.05
CA GLY A 84 25.05 -3.72 7.39
C GLY A 84 23.53 -3.74 7.53
N ILE A 85 22.81 -2.89 6.79
CA ILE A 85 21.33 -2.91 6.74
C ILE A 85 20.80 -4.24 6.19
N SER A 86 21.53 -4.88 5.27
CA SER A 86 21.17 -6.18 4.69
C SER A 86 21.62 -7.40 5.49
N GLY A 87 22.26 -7.20 6.65
CA GLY A 87 22.73 -8.29 7.52
C GLY A 87 23.99 -9.01 7.00
N VAL A 88 24.71 -8.41 6.05
CA VAL A 88 25.98 -8.92 5.54
C VAL A 88 27.10 -8.56 6.52
N ASP A 89 28.07 -9.45 6.73
CA ASP A 89 29.28 -9.14 7.51
C ASP A 89 30.10 -8.04 6.82
N THR A 90 30.32 -6.93 7.55
CA THR A 90 30.96 -5.73 7.03
C THR A 90 32.33 -5.46 7.64
N GLU A 91 32.86 -6.35 8.49
CA GLU A 91 34.12 -6.11 9.22
C GLU A 91 35.32 -5.81 8.30
N LYS A 92 35.30 -6.36 7.08
CA LYS A 92 36.36 -6.21 6.08
C LYS A 92 36.11 -5.08 5.08
N LEU A 93 34.98 -4.38 5.18
CA LEU A 93 34.64 -3.31 4.25
C LEU A 93 35.20 -1.97 4.73
N GLY A 94 35.75 -1.20 3.78
CA GLY A 94 36.22 0.15 4.04
C GLY A 94 35.08 1.17 4.21
N THR A 95 35.44 2.40 4.55
CA THR A 95 34.49 3.51 4.76
C THR A 95 34.12 4.26 3.48
N ALA A 96 34.58 3.79 2.31
CA ALA A 96 34.30 4.44 1.04
C ALA A 96 32.78 4.46 0.77
N SER A 97 32.30 5.60 0.31
CA SER A 97 30.93 5.80 -0.15
C SER A 97 30.70 5.14 -1.50
N LEU A 98 29.42 4.86 -1.81
CA LEU A 98 29.06 4.39 -3.14
C LEU A 98 29.42 5.41 -4.23
N ALA A 99 29.31 6.71 -3.93
CA ALA A 99 29.74 7.80 -4.79
C ALA A 99 31.23 7.72 -5.16
N GLU A 100 32.11 7.48 -4.20
CA GLU A 100 33.56 7.38 -4.45
C GLU A 100 33.90 6.17 -5.33
N ILE A 101 33.24 5.04 -5.09
CA ILE A 101 33.42 3.84 -5.91
C ILE A 101 32.96 4.12 -7.35
N MET A 102 31.78 4.71 -7.51
CA MET A 102 31.24 5.03 -8.85
C MET A 102 32.09 6.06 -9.60
N ALA A 103 32.70 7.01 -8.91
CA ALA A 103 33.63 7.97 -9.53
C ALA A 103 34.86 7.30 -10.16
N ILE A 104 35.30 6.16 -9.62
CA ILE A 104 36.42 5.37 -10.18
C ILE A 104 35.99 4.66 -11.47
N TYR A 105 34.80 4.04 -11.47
CA TYR A 105 34.30 3.26 -12.61
C TYR A 105 33.72 4.11 -13.73
N ASP A 106 33.08 5.23 -13.40
CA ASP A 106 32.45 6.15 -14.33
C ASP A 106 32.71 7.60 -13.89
N PRO A 107 33.75 8.26 -14.41
CA PRO A 107 34.04 9.66 -14.09
C PRO A 107 32.87 10.61 -14.41
N ALA A 108 31.94 10.21 -15.28
CA ALA A 108 30.74 10.95 -15.63
C ALA A 108 29.49 10.50 -14.85
N TYR A 109 29.60 9.65 -13.83
CA TYR A 109 28.45 9.01 -13.18
C TYR A 109 27.43 10.01 -12.65
N LYS A 110 27.87 11.14 -12.08
CA LYS A 110 26.97 12.18 -11.55
C LYS A 110 26.10 12.76 -12.67
N GLU A 111 26.72 13.10 -13.79
CA GLU A 111 26.01 13.68 -14.93
C GLU A 111 25.12 12.63 -15.61
N ARG A 112 25.61 11.40 -15.77
CA ARG A 112 24.81 10.28 -16.29
C ARG A 112 23.59 10.03 -15.42
N MET A 113 23.76 10.00 -14.10
CA MET A 113 22.66 9.82 -13.16
C MET A 113 21.67 10.97 -13.24
N ARG A 114 22.16 12.22 -13.20
CA ARG A 114 21.33 13.42 -13.32
C ARG A 114 20.49 13.44 -14.60
N VAL A 115 21.08 13.08 -15.74
CA VAL A 115 20.37 12.98 -17.02
C VAL A 115 19.36 11.83 -16.99
N SER A 116 19.78 10.65 -16.53
CA SER A 116 18.92 9.46 -16.48
C SER A 116 17.69 9.68 -15.61
N THR A 117 17.88 10.23 -14.40
CA THR A 117 16.79 10.54 -13.47
C THR A 117 15.86 11.59 -14.06
N ARG A 118 16.40 12.68 -14.63
CA ARG A 118 15.56 13.72 -15.26
C ARG A 118 14.74 13.17 -16.42
N THR A 119 15.35 12.37 -17.29
CA THR A 119 14.65 11.75 -18.42
C THR A 119 13.55 10.82 -17.92
N MET A 120 13.85 9.95 -16.96
CA MET A 120 12.86 9.05 -16.37
C MET A 120 11.68 9.82 -15.75
N MET A 121 11.95 10.91 -15.02
CA MET A 121 10.88 11.73 -14.42
C MET A 121 10.04 12.45 -15.47
N ALA A 122 10.64 12.96 -16.55
CA ALA A 122 9.90 13.57 -17.65
C ALA A 122 8.97 12.57 -18.36
N GLU A 123 9.45 11.36 -18.61
CA GLU A 123 8.64 10.28 -19.19
C GLU A 123 7.51 9.85 -18.22
N MET A 124 7.80 9.73 -16.93
CA MET A 124 6.79 9.43 -15.91
C MET A 124 5.71 10.51 -15.85
N ALA A 125 6.10 11.80 -15.87
CA ALA A 125 5.16 12.91 -15.88
C ALA A 125 4.26 12.88 -17.12
N THR A 126 4.81 12.48 -18.27
CA THR A 126 4.04 12.29 -19.52
C THR A 126 3.00 11.18 -19.35
N LEU A 127 3.43 10.00 -18.92
CA LEU A 127 2.52 8.87 -18.69
C LEU A 127 1.44 9.17 -17.64
N MET A 128 1.79 9.84 -16.54
CA MET A 128 0.81 10.22 -15.52
C MET A 128 -0.19 11.25 -16.05
N THR A 129 0.24 12.17 -16.90
CA THR A 129 -0.66 13.16 -17.53
C THR A 129 -1.62 12.47 -18.50
N GLU A 130 -1.15 11.49 -19.26
CA GLU A 130 -1.99 10.69 -20.16
C GLU A 130 -3.02 9.84 -19.39
N PHE A 131 -2.63 9.29 -18.23
CA PHE A 131 -3.50 8.46 -17.40
C PHE A 131 -4.44 9.27 -16.48
N GLU A 132 -4.18 10.57 -16.31
CA GLU A 132 -4.95 11.45 -15.42
C GLU A 132 -6.48 11.40 -15.65
N PRO A 133 -6.99 11.40 -16.90
CA PRO A 133 -8.42 11.31 -17.15
C PRO A 133 -9.07 10.03 -16.59
N GLU A 134 -8.37 8.89 -16.67
CA GLU A 134 -8.87 7.61 -16.13
C GLU A 134 -8.91 7.62 -14.60
N ILE A 135 -7.90 8.22 -13.97
CA ILE A 135 -7.90 8.42 -12.51
C ILE A 135 -9.08 9.30 -12.09
N ARG A 136 -9.34 10.39 -12.82
CA ARG A 136 -10.48 11.28 -12.54
C ARG A 136 -11.82 10.57 -12.72
N ASP A 137 -11.94 9.68 -13.70
CA ASP A 137 -13.12 8.83 -13.87
C ASP A 137 -13.32 7.86 -12.70
N GLY A 138 -12.24 7.20 -12.26
CA GLY A 138 -12.24 6.33 -11.08
C GLY A 138 -12.60 7.09 -9.80
N LEU A 139 -12.09 8.31 -9.62
CA LEU A 139 -12.46 9.20 -8.51
C LEU A 139 -13.94 9.57 -8.57
N ALA A 140 -14.47 9.92 -9.74
CA ALA A 140 -15.88 10.28 -9.86
C ALA A 140 -16.79 9.10 -9.47
N THR A 141 -16.44 7.89 -9.91
CA THR A 141 -17.11 6.66 -9.50
C THR A 141 -17.01 6.44 -7.99
N ALA A 142 -15.81 6.61 -7.41
CA ALA A 142 -15.58 6.45 -5.98
C ALA A 142 -16.39 7.44 -5.13
N TYR A 143 -16.55 8.69 -5.59
CA TYR A 143 -17.38 9.70 -4.95
C TYR A 143 -18.87 9.39 -5.09
N ALA A 144 -19.33 8.96 -6.27
CA ALA A 144 -20.74 8.60 -6.49
C ALA A 144 -21.19 7.38 -5.68
N ILE A 145 -20.27 6.46 -5.34
CA ILE A 145 -20.55 5.33 -4.45
C ILE A 145 -20.70 5.78 -2.99
N ARG A 146 -19.88 6.76 -2.55
CA ARG A 146 -19.77 7.15 -1.14
C ARG A 146 -20.73 8.25 -0.70
N PHE A 147 -21.10 9.14 -1.62
CA PHE A 147 -21.92 10.31 -1.34
C PHE A 147 -23.21 10.25 -2.14
N ASP A 148 -24.33 10.60 -1.49
CA ASP A 148 -25.58 10.76 -2.21
C ASP A 148 -25.62 12.08 -3.00
N THR A 149 -26.67 12.25 -3.80
CA THR A 149 -26.84 13.41 -4.67
C THR A 149 -26.93 14.73 -3.89
N ALA A 150 -27.53 14.74 -2.70
CA ALA A 150 -27.66 15.94 -1.89
C ALA A 150 -26.29 16.36 -1.31
N GLN A 151 -25.53 15.39 -0.80
CA GLN A 151 -24.18 15.61 -0.28
C GLN A 151 -23.22 16.11 -1.37
N LEU A 152 -23.26 15.51 -2.57
CA LEU A 152 -22.45 15.95 -3.69
C LEU A 152 -22.79 17.39 -4.12
N ARG A 153 -24.08 17.75 -4.10
CA ARG A 153 -24.51 19.13 -4.38
C ARG A 153 -24.01 20.11 -3.32
N ASP A 154 -24.06 19.74 -2.05
CA ASP A 154 -23.59 20.60 -0.96
C ASP A 154 -22.07 20.82 -1.07
N LEU A 155 -21.31 19.76 -1.36
CA LEU A 155 -19.87 19.84 -1.67
C LEU A 155 -19.61 20.75 -2.87
N ASN A 156 -20.31 20.57 -3.97
CA ASN A 156 -20.15 21.39 -5.18
C ASN A 156 -20.50 22.86 -4.91
N THR A 157 -21.50 23.13 -4.08
CA THR A 157 -21.86 24.50 -3.67
C THR A 157 -20.74 25.14 -2.87
N PHE A 158 -20.17 24.42 -1.91
CA PHE A 158 -19.02 24.90 -1.13
C PHE A 158 -17.80 25.11 -2.04
N PHE A 159 -17.44 24.13 -2.85
CA PHE A 159 -16.29 24.19 -3.75
C PHE A 159 -16.44 25.23 -4.86
N ALA A 160 -17.65 25.69 -5.18
CA ALA A 160 -17.84 26.83 -6.08
C ALA A 160 -17.41 28.17 -5.46
N THR A 161 -17.35 28.30 -4.12
CA THR A 161 -16.88 29.51 -3.43
C THR A 161 -15.37 29.72 -3.64
N PRO A 162 -14.84 30.96 -3.55
CA PRO A 162 -13.39 31.20 -3.66
C PRO A 162 -12.56 30.37 -2.67
N THR A 163 -12.98 30.32 -1.41
CA THR A 163 -12.32 29.51 -0.37
C THR A 163 -12.43 28.01 -0.67
N GLY A 164 -13.60 27.55 -1.09
CA GLY A 164 -13.81 26.14 -1.42
C GLY A 164 -12.96 25.67 -2.59
N LYS A 165 -12.82 26.48 -3.65
CA LYS A 165 -11.92 26.17 -4.78
C LYS A 165 -10.47 26.04 -4.32
N ALA A 166 -9.99 27.00 -3.53
CA ALA A 166 -8.63 26.98 -3.00
C ALA A 166 -8.40 25.74 -2.12
N TYR A 167 -9.31 25.48 -1.18
CA TYR A 167 -9.23 24.32 -0.31
C TYR A 167 -9.25 23.00 -1.09
N ALA A 168 -10.19 22.82 -2.03
CA ALA A 168 -10.32 21.60 -2.81
C ALA A 168 -9.04 21.28 -3.59
N ALA A 169 -8.49 22.26 -4.31
CA ALA A 169 -7.28 22.10 -5.11
C ALA A 169 -6.02 21.87 -4.27
N GLU A 170 -5.92 22.46 -3.08
CA GLU A 170 -4.72 22.38 -2.22
C GLU A 170 -4.77 21.23 -1.23
N SER A 171 -5.95 20.75 -0.84
CA SER A 171 -6.13 19.77 0.27
C SER A 171 -5.28 18.51 0.10
N TYR A 172 -5.23 17.95 -1.11
CA TYR A 172 -4.41 16.81 -1.44
C TYR A 172 -2.90 17.14 -1.33
N MET A 173 -2.51 18.30 -1.86
CA MET A 173 -1.12 18.77 -1.84
C MET A 173 -0.62 19.06 -0.42
N ILE A 174 -1.47 19.60 0.46
CA ILE A 174 -1.16 19.85 1.86
C ILE A 174 -0.78 18.55 2.58
N MET A 175 -1.47 17.43 2.30
CA MET A 175 -1.11 16.14 2.91
C MET A 175 0.27 15.64 2.43
N MET A 176 0.67 16.01 1.23
CA MET A 176 1.97 15.69 0.65
C MET A 176 3.02 16.80 0.90
N SER A 177 2.72 17.78 1.76
CA SER A 177 3.59 18.92 1.97
C SER A 177 4.86 18.52 2.74
N PRO A 178 5.97 19.27 2.57
CA PRO A 178 7.20 19.04 3.32
C PRO A 178 7.00 19.04 4.84
N GLU A 179 6.09 19.88 5.35
CA GLU A 179 5.78 20.00 6.78
C GLU A 179 5.19 18.70 7.33
N VAL A 180 4.27 18.07 6.60
CA VAL A 180 3.68 16.78 6.97
C VAL A 180 4.69 15.65 6.80
N MET A 181 5.38 15.60 5.66
CA MET A 181 6.35 14.55 5.37
C MET A 181 7.53 14.54 6.33
N THR A 182 8.01 15.71 6.77
CA THR A 182 9.07 15.82 7.79
C THR A 182 8.66 15.14 9.11
N LYS A 183 7.39 15.28 9.52
CA LYS A 183 6.89 14.61 10.73
C LYS A 183 6.79 13.10 10.54
N MET A 184 6.42 12.64 9.35
CA MET A 184 6.40 11.22 9.02
C MET A 184 7.82 10.62 8.98
N GLN A 185 8.82 11.34 8.45
CA GLN A 185 10.22 10.90 8.48
C GLN A 185 10.74 10.77 9.92
N ALA A 186 10.35 11.69 10.82
CA ALA A 186 10.70 11.61 12.23
C ALA A 186 10.09 10.40 12.98
N PHE A 187 9.09 9.74 12.40
CA PHE A 187 8.53 8.51 12.96
C PHE A 187 9.44 7.30 12.76
N MET A 188 10.22 7.25 11.67
CA MET A 188 11.01 6.07 11.31
C MET A 188 12.07 5.70 12.37
N PRO A 189 12.87 6.63 12.93
CA PRO A 189 13.81 6.29 14.00
C PRO A 189 13.09 5.73 15.24
N LYS A 190 11.96 6.34 15.63
CA LYS A 190 11.14 5.88 16.76
C LYS A 190 10.58 4.48 16.53
N PHE A 191 10.19 4.16 15.29
CA PHE A 191 9.76 2.82 14.94
C PHE A 191 10.90 1.80 15.11
N MET A 192 12.11 2.13 14.63
CA MET A 192 13.29 1.28 14.79
C MET A 192 13.68 1.07 16.26
N GLU A 193 13.61 2.11 17.09
CA GLU A 193 13.81 2.01 18.55
C GLU A 193 12.80 1.06 19.22
N MET A 194 11.58 0.99 18.70
CA MET A 194 10.52 0.13 19.23
C MET A 194 10.62 -1.32 18.75
N MET A 195 11.39 -1.62 17.69
CA MET A 195 11.48 -2.97 17.10
C MET A 195 11.81 -4.08 18.11
N PRO A 196 12.77 -3.90 19.05
CA PRO A 196 13.05 -4.93 20.05
C PRO A 196 11.84 -5.22 20.95
N THR A 197 11.12 -4.18 21.38
CA THR A 197 9.91 -4.34 22.20
C THR A 197 8.80 -5.03 21.42
N ILE A 198 8.66 -4.71 20.14
CA ILE A 198 7.71 -5.39 19.24
C ILE A 198 8.09 -6.87 19.10
N ALA A 199 9.36 -7.18 18.89
CA ALA A 199 9.85 -8.56 18.78
C ALA A 199 9.54 -9.40 20.03
N GLU A 200 9.75 -8.85 21.22
CA GLU A 200 9.38 -9.53 22.47
C GLU A 200 7.86 -9.75 22.60
N LYS A 201 7.05 -8.76 22.21
CA LYS A 201 5.58 -8.92 22.21
C LYS A 201 5.11 -9.98 21.21
N VAL A 202 5.72 -10.03 20.03
CA VAL A 202 5.45 -11.07 19.03
C VAL A 202 5.82 -12.44 19.60
N LYS A 203 7.03 -12.58 20.16
CA LYS A 203 7.50 -13.82 20.79
C LYS A 203 6.53 -14.31 21.87
N ALA A 204 6.08 -13.41 22.75
CA ALA A 204 5.10 -13.75 23.79
C ALA A 204 3.75 -14.19 23.20
N ALA A 205 3.27 -13.49 22.17
CA ALA A 205 2.01 -13.83 21.50
C ALA A 205 2.08 -15.17 20.73
N THR A 206 3.25 -15.53 20.20
CA THR A 206 3.46 -16.78 19.46
C THR A 206 3.94 -17.94 20.34
N ALA A 207 4.23 -17.73 21.63
CA ALA A 207 4.80 -18.75 22.52
C ALA A 207 3.92 -20.01 22.67
N GLN A 208 2.61 -19.89 22.44
CA GLN A 208 1.67 -21.02 22.52
C GLN A 208 1.52 -21.76 21.18
N MET A 209 2.10 -21.25 20.10
CA MET A 209 2.05 -21.89 18.80
C MET A 209 3.12 -23.01 18.73
N PRO A 210 2.88 -24.09 17.97
CA PRO A 210 3.93 -25.04 17.64
C PRO A 210 5.12 -24.31 17.01
N PRO A 211 6.36 -24.70 17.31
CA PRO A 211 7.52 -24.12 16.65
C PRO A 211 7.41 -24.29 15.14
N PRO A 212 7.93 -23.34 14.33
CA PRO A 212 8.05 -23.53 12.90
C PRO A 212 8.74 -24.86 12.59
N ARG A 213 8.14 -25.67 11.72
CA ARG A 213 8.72 -26.95 11.28
C ARG A 213 10.08 -26.70 10.60
N HIS A 214 11.08 -27.49 10.96
CA HIS A 214 12.35 -27.48 10.25
C HIS A 214 12.21 -28.19 8.89
N TYR A 215 13.14 -27.93 7.97
CA TYR A 215 13.16 -28.63 6.68
C TYR A 215 13.20 -30.15 6.83
N GLY A 216 13.89 -30.65 7.86
CA GLY A 216 13.95 -32.08 8.20
C GLY A 216 12.59 -32.70 8.53
N ASP A 217 11.67 -31.92 9.10
CA ASP A 217 10.33 -32.35 9.50
C ASP A 217 9.35 -32.44 8.33
N LEU A 218 9.75 -31.98 7.14
CA LEU A 218 8.93 -32.00 5.92
C LEU A 218 8.98 -33.38 5.25
N SER A 219 7.81 -33.87 4.85
CA SER A 219 7.69 -35.06 3.99
C SER A 219 8.28 -34.81 2.60
N ASP A 220 8.57 -35.88 1.85
CA ASP A 220 9.10 -35.74 0.49
C ASP A 220 8.15 -34.98 -0.44
N THR A 221 6.85 -35.17 -0.27
CA THR A 221 5.82 -34.43 -1.01
C THR A 221 5.85 -32.94 -0.69
N GLU A 222 6.01 -32.58 0.59
CA GLU A 222 6.08 -31.18 1.02
C GLU A 222 7.38 -30.51 0.55
N LYS A 223 8.51 -31.22 0.61
CA LYS A 223 9.78 -30.73 0.09
C LYS A 223 9.76 -30.60 -1.44
N ALA A 224 9.12 -31.52 -2.17
CA ALA A 224 8.90 -31.39 -3.61
C ALA A 224 7.98 -30.20 -3.95
N LYS A 225 6.94 -29.98 -3.16
CA LYS A 225 6.08 -28.80 -3.27
C LYS A 225 6.87 -27.51 -3.01
N LEU A 226 7.71 -27.49 -1.98
CA LEU A 226 8.56 -26.35 -1.64
C LEU A 226 9.55 -26.04 -2.77
N ALA A 227 10.22 -27.06 -3.31
CA ALA A 227 11.11 -26.92 -4.47
C ALA A 227 10.39 -26.32 -5.68
N LYS A 228 9.17 -26.82 -5.98
CA LYS A 228 8.34 -26.29 -7.07
C LYS A 228 7.94 -24.84 -6.87
N VAL A 229 7.56 -24.44 -5.65
CA VAL A 229 7.20 -23.04 -5.33
C VAL A 229 8.40 -22.12 -5.46
N LEU A 230 9.57 -22.59 -5.02
CA LEU A 230 10.83 -21.83 -5.11
C LEU A 230 11.45 -21.83 -6.52
N GLY A 231 10.89 -22.61 -7.45
CA GLY A 231 11.41 -22.71 -8.83
C GLY A 231 12.79 -23.37 -8.93
N ILE A 232 13.21 -24.12 -7.91
CA ILE A 232 14.50 -24.82 -7.88
C ILE A 232 14.30 -26.34 -7.87
N SER A 233 15.32 -27.10 -8.27
CA SER A 233 15.24 -28.55 -8.18
C SER A 233 15.26 -29.02 -6.73
N ARG A 234 14.66 -30.19 -6.47
CA ARG A 234 14.69 -30.81 -5.14
C ARG A 234 16.12 -31.03 -4.63
N LYS A 235 17.03 -31.42 -5.53
CA LYS A 235 18.45 -31.66 -5.21
C LYS A 235 19.17 -30.37 -4.78
N GLU A 236 18.87 -29.25 -5.43
CA GLU A 236 19.43 -27.94 -5.07
C GLU A 236 18.87 -27.45 -3.74
N LEU A 237 17.56 -27.63 -3.50
CA LEU A 237 16.92 -27.31 -2.23
C LEU A 237 17.57 -28.11 -1.08
N ASP A 238 17.68 -29.43 -1.23
CA ASP A 238 18.31 -30.31 -0.22
C ASP A 238 19.76 -29.89 0.07
N LYS A 239 20.54 -29.54 -0.96
CA LYS A 239 21.92 -29.05 -0.81
C LYS A 239 21.97 -27.72 -0.05
N SER A 240 21.07 -26.80 -0.37
CA SER A 240 21.02 -25.46 0.25
C SER A 240 20.64 -25.53 1.72
N GLU A 241 19.65 -26.36 2.08
CA GLU A 241 19.22 -26.56 3.46
C GLU A 241 20.25 -27.32 4.28
N ALA A 242 20.98 -28.28 3.68
CA ALA A 242 22.12 -28.93 4.31
C ALA A 242 23.27 -27.94 4.60
N ALA A 243 23.53 -27.00 3.69
CA ALA A 243 24.56 -25.98 3.90
C ALA A 243 24.19 -24.97 5.00
N LYS A 244 22.90 -24.58 5.10
CA LYS A 244 22.40 -23.72 6.18
C LYS A 244 22.48 -24.39 7.55
N ALA A 245 22.13 -25.68 7.62
CA ALA A 245 22.26 -26.46 8.85
C ALA A 245 23.72 -26.55 9.34
N ALA A 246 24.70 -26.56 8.42
CA ALA A 246 26.12 -26.58 8.75
C ALA A 246 26.71 -25.21 9.15
N GLN A 247 25.97 -24.11 8.99
CA GLN A 247 26.42 -22.75 9.30
C GLN A 247 25.75 -22.16 10.55
N GLY A 248 24.83 -22.90 11.19
CA GLY A 248 23.99 -22.44 12.29
C GLY A 248 24.33 -23.01 13.68
N GLU A 249 25.59 -23.41 13.92
CA GLU A 249 26.15 -23.66 15.28
C GLU A 249 27.24 -22.62 15.61
#